data_AF-A0A0W7W9L0-F1
#
_entry.id   AF-A0A0W7W9L0-F1
#
_cell.length_a   1.000
_cell.length_b   1.000
_cell.length_c   1.000
_cell.angle_alpha   90.00
_cell.angle_beta   90.00
_cell.angle_gamma   90.00
#
_symmetry.space_group_name_H-M   'P 1'
#
loop_
_entity.id
_entity.type
_entity.pdbx_description
1 polymer ?
#
loop_
_entity_poly.entity_id
_entity_poly.type
_entity_poly.pdbx_seq_one_letter_code
_entity_poly.pdbx_strand_id
1 'polypeptide(L)'
;MIPQAAQAHYLNQRQIAALSVAEVRRLWQRMGNDFDESWAQIQAAAVASLTHGQVSAAADADRYVPAVLRQTGQADVPIARLQPQAFGGWAVDGRELDTLMYSGVAASKTAIGRGYGLEAALAVGGRVLDKIVFSEVTAAGSWADQAAMTVRPNLTGYVRMVSPGACKDCLILAGKWFRWNEGFERHPWCNCRHIPAAEALDGDYSTDPYAYFSSLDHAAQDKLLGPVGAQTVRDGGDIYRVVNVQVRGLGFGKQARAYGTPMKLTPQQIYAQGLPREKTLQLLRSEGYITGPQVAGGNIVGRYRERFDGMTSVPRAGSARARVYDARATGVRDPLDRATMTAQERRLFDAQYQLSYARKYGYMPRSIGQNSADVYSGLVGKTVTRADLDRLEAAVSRQLSRVKPDHKSMNVLVDSLGLRGDAFDTEQIFNVVEQRMNTNFYSATGTRRR
;
A
#
# COMPACT_ATOMS: atom_id res chain seq x y z
N MET A 1 20.77 0.60 -13.36
CA MET A 1 21.30 1.98 -13.23
C MET A 1 20.12 2.89 -13.02
N ILE A 2 20.13 3.64 -11.92
CA ILE A 2 19.06 4.59 -11.58
C ILE A 2 18.95 5.65 -12.68
N PRO A 3 17.76 5.90 -13.26
CA PRO A 3 17.57 7.05 -14.15
C PRO A 3 17.96 8.34 -13.43
N GLN A 4 18.88 9.12 -14.01
CA GLN A 4 19.35 10.37 -13.42
C GLN A 4 18.19 11.34 -13.12
N ALA A 5 17.14 11.34 -13.95
CA ALA A 5 15.92 12.11 -13.73
C ALA A 5 15.20 11.71 -12.45
N ALA A 6 15.13 10.41 -12.14
CA ALA A 6 14.58 9.96 -10.88
C ALA A 6 15.43 10.46 -9.71
N GLN A 7 16.76 10.33 -9.77
CA GLN A 7 17.66 10.81 -8.71
C GLN A 7 17.53 12.32 -8.48
N ALA A 8 17.49 13.12 -9.55
CA ALA A 8 17.30 14.56 -9.47
C ALA A 8 15.95 14.92 -8.82
N HIS A 9 14.86 14.26 -9.25
CA HIS A 9 13.52 14.41 -8.65
C HIS A 9 13.55 14.13 -7.15
N TYR A 10 14.16 13.02 -6.73
CA TYR A 10 14.26 12.69 -5.31
C TYR A 10 15.01 13.73 -4.49
N LEU A 11 16.13 14.24 -4.99
CA LEU A 11 16.90 15.28 -4.31
C LEU A 11 16.10 16.58 -4.21
N ASN A 12 15.38 16.95 -5.28
CA ASN A 12 14.54 18.13 -5.30
C ASN A 12 13.35 18.01 -4.32
N GLN A 13 12.63 16.88 -4.33
CA GLN A 13 11.54 16.61 -3.38
C GLN A 13 12.03 16.71 -1.92
N ARG A 14 13.22 16.17 -1.62
CA ARG A 14 13.81 16.29 -0.28
C ARG A 14 14.20 17.71 0.08
N GLN A 15 14.73 18.47 -0.87
CA GLN A 15 15.08 19.86 -0.66
C GLN A 15 13.83 20.69 -0.36
N ILE A 16 12.76 20.53 -1.15
CA ILE A 16 11.48 21.22 -0.93
C ILE A 16 10.92 20.88 0.46
N ALA A 17 10.85 19.59 0.81
CA ALA A 17 10.36 19.17 2.13
C ALA A 17 11.23 19.71 3.27
N ALA A 18 12.55 19.68 3.14
CA ALA A 18 13.47 20.19 4.16
C ALA A 18 13.33 21.72 4.35
N LEU A 19 13.20 22.47 3.26
CA LEU A 19 13.00 23.92 3.31
C LEU A 19 11.65 24.28 3.93
N SER A 20 10.57 23.58 3.58
CA SER A 20 9.25 23.79 4.21
C SER A 20 9.27 23.49 5.70
N VAL A 21 9.94 22.41 6.13
CA VAL A 21 10.12 22.09 7.55
C VAL A 21 10.93 23.18 8.26
N ALA A 22 12.04 23.63 7.66
CA ALA A 22 12.88 24.67 8.24
C ALA A 22 12.11 25.98 8.45
N GLU A 23 11.29 26.39 7.48
CA GLU A 23 10.49 27.63 7.58
C GLU A 23 9.41 27.51 8.65
N VAL A 24 8.65 26.41 8.69
CA VAL A 24 7.64 26.20 9.75
C VAL A 24 8.30 26.12 11.13
N ARG A 25 9.48 25.51 11.24
CA ARG A 25 10.25 25.47 12.49
C ARG A 25 10.70 26.86 12.93
N ARG A 26 11.15 27.71 12.00
CA ARG A 26 11.52 29.11 12.27
C ARG A 26 10.32 29.91 12.80
N LEU A 27 9.13 29.69 12.23
CA LEU A 27 7.89 30.29 12.74
C LEU A 27 7.56 29.75 14.14
N TRP A 28 7.67 28.45 14.35
CA TRP A 28 7.41 27.78 15.64
C TRP A 28 8.33 28.26 16.77
N GLN A 29 9.55 28.70 16.47
CA GLN A 29 10.46 29.27 17.49
C GLN A 29 9.91 30.55 18.15
N ARG A 30 8.88 31.18 17.57
CA ARG A 30 8.21 32.36 18.13
C ARG A 30 7.12 32.00 19.15
N MET A 31 6.84 30.72 19.36
CA MET A 31 5.82 30.26 20.31
C MET A 31 6.19 30.65 21.74
N GLY A 32 5.19 31.11 22.49
CA GLY A 32 5.32 31.55 23.87
C GLY A 32 4.74 30.54 24.87
N ASN A 33 4.55 31.01 26.11
CA ASN A 33 3.85 30.29 27.16
C ASN A 33 2.32 30.25 26.96
N ASP A 34 1.75 31.28 26.34
CA ASP A 34 0.38 31.22 25.80
C ASP A 34 0.42 30.58 24.41
N PHE A 35 0.11 29.28 24.37
CA PHE A 35 0.18 28.53 23.13
C PHE A 35 -0.90 28.91 22.11
N ASP A 36 -2.08 29.32 22.55
CA ASP A 36 -3.16 29.64 21.60
C ASP A 36 -2.94 31.02 20.99
N GLU A 37 -2.58 32.01 21.82
CA GLU A 37 -2.27 33.35 21.35
C GLU A 37 -1.04 33.33 20.42
N SER A 38 0.05 32.68 20.83
CA SER A 38 1.25 32.64 20.00
C SER A 38 1.06 31.82 18.72
N TRP A 39 0.22 30.77 18.72
CA TRP A 39 -0.16 30.06 17.50
C TRP A 39 -0.95 30.94 16.55
N ALA A 40 -1.96 31.68 17.04
CA ALA A 40 -2.77 32.57 16.21
C ALA A 40 -1.92 33.61 15.44
N GLN A 41 -0.79 34.04 16.01
CA GLN A 41 0.14 34.97 15.37
C GLN A 41 0.96 34.36 14.22
N ILE A 42 1.18 33.04 14.22
CA ILE A 42 2.04 32.36 13.22
C ILE A 42 1.28 31.43 12.29
N GLN A 43 0.06 31.04 12.64
CA GLN A 43 -0.75 30.02 11.96
C GLN A 43 -0.87 30.29 10.46
N ALA A 44 -1.27 31.51 10.07
CA ALA A 44 -1.45 31.86 8.66
C ALA A 44 -0.16 31.70 7.85
N ALA A 45 0.98 32.15 8.39
CA ALA A 45 2.28 32.01 7.74
C ALA A 45 2.74 30.54 7.67
N ALA A 46 2.45 29.75 8.70
CA ALA A 46 2.80 28.33 8.75
C ALA A 46 1.99 27.52 7.73
N VAL A 47 0.69 27.78 7.63
CA VAL A 47 -0.20 27.16 6.63
C VAL A 47 0.19 27.57 5.21
N ALA A 48 0.51 28.85 4.98
CA ALA A 48 0.98 29.32 3.68
C ALA A 48 2.31 28.65 3.27
N SER A 49 3.24 28.48 4.22
CA SER A 49 4.52 27.80 3.99
C SER A 49 4.34 26.33 3.62
N LEU A 50 3.44 25.63 4.31
CA LEU A 50 3.10 24.24 3.98
C LEU A 50 2.43 24.14 2.60
N THR A 51 1.44 24.99 2.33
CA THR A 51 0.74 25.05 1.03
C THR A 51 1.72 25.31 -0.12
N HIS A 52 2.66 26.24 0.06
CA HIS A 52 3.70 26.51 -0.93
C HIS A 52 4.58 25.28 -1.16
N GLY A 53 5.00 24.61 -0.08
CA GLY A 53 5.75 23.35 -0.17
C GLY A 53 5.02 22.27 -0.96
N GLN A 54 3.71 22.09 -0.72
CA GLN A 54 2.87 21.15 -1.44
C GLN A 54 2.82 21.45 -2.94
N VAL A 55 2.56 22.71 -3.31
CA VAL A 55 2.48 23.15 -4.71
C VAL A 55 3.84 23.01 -5.41
N SER A 56 4.94 23.40 -4.76
CA SER A 56 6.28 23.27 -5.33
C SER A 56 6.67 21.80 -5.54
N ALA A 57 6.34 20.91 -4.59
CA ALA A 57 6.56 19.48 -4.75
C ALA A 57 5.72 18.89 -5.91
N ALA A 58 4.48 19.35 -6.08
CA ALA A 58 3.61 18.92 -7.16
C ALA A 58 4.08 19.42 -8.55
N ALA A 59 4.58 20.65 -8.64
CA ALA A 59 5.04 21.24 -9.88
C ALA A 59 6.24 20.50 -10.51
N ASP A 60 7.04 19.80 -9.69
CA ASP A 60 8.19 19.04 -10.18
C ASP A 60 7.80 17.83 -11.04
N ALA A 61 6.59 17.30 -10.88
CA ALA A 61 6.10 16.15 -11.65
C ALA A 61 6.10 16.41 -13.17
N ASP A 62 5.78 17.64 -13.59
CA ASP A 62 5.78 18.05 -15.00
C ASP A 62 7.19 18.02 -15.63
N ARG A 63 8.24 18.18 -14.81
CA ARG A 63 9.63 18.05 -15.26
C ARG A 63 10.09 16.60 -15.18
N TYR A 64 9.79 15.93 -14.07
CA TYR A 64 10.28 14.60 -13.75
C TYR A 64 9.74 13.53 -14.70
N VAL A 65 8.41 13.46 -14.89
CA VAL A 65 7.79 12.36 -15.64
C VAL A 65 8.28 12.33 -17.10
N PRO A 66 8.24 13.42 -17.88
CA PRO A 66 8.83 13.42 -19.22
C PRO A 66 10.31 13.02 -19.24
N ALA A 67 11.09 13.47 -18.27
CA ALA A 67 12.53 13.21 -18.21
C ALA A 67 12.83 11.73 -17.94
N VAL A 68 12.10 11.09 -17.02
CA VAL A 68 12.31 9.68 -16.71
C VAL A 68 11.80 8.77 -17.83
N LEU A 69 10.71 9.13 -18.51
CA LEU A 69 10.23 8.38 -19.68
C LEU A 69 11.24 8.43 -20.83
N ARG A 70 11.81 9.60 -21.14
CA ARG A 70 12.87 9.71 -22.15
C ARG A 70 14.10 8.86 -21.80
N GLN A 71 14.53 8.89 -20.53
CA GLN A 71 15.69 8.11 -20.08
C GLN A 71 15.45 6.60 -20.10
N THR A 72 14.19 6.18 -19.95
CA THR A 72 13.80 4.76 -19.94
C THR A 72 13.28 4.28 -21.30
N GLY A 73 13.34 5.11 -22.35
CA GLY A 73 12.89 4.77 -23.69
C GLY A 73 11.38 4.59 -23.83
N GLN A 74 10.58 5.17 -22.93
CA GLN A 74 9.13 5.05 -22.90
C GLN A 74 8.46 6.21 -23.67
N ALA A 75 7.31 5.92 -24.30
CA ALA A 75 6.52 6.92 -25.01
C ALA A 75 5.90 7.94 -24.04
N ASP A 76 6.13 9.23 -24.31
CA ASP A 76 5.57 10.35 -23.55
C ASP A 76 4.50 11.07 -24.39
N VAL A 77 3.24 10.67 -24.21
CA VAL A 77 2.09 11.28 -24.91
C VAL A 77 1.04 11.67 -23.87
N PRO A 78 1.16 12.86 -23.23
CA PRO A 78 0.17 13.34 -22.29
C PRO A 78 -1.09 13.85 -23.01
N ILE A 79 -2.27 13.48 -22.52
CA ILE A 79 -3.57 13.97 -23.03
C ILE A 79 -4.09 15.19 -22.24
N ALA A 80 -3.43 15.55 -21.14
CA ALA A 80 -3.74 16.72 -20.32
C ALA A 80 -2.49 17.20 -19.57
N ARG A 81 -2.55 18.41 -19.01
CA ARG A 81 -1.52 18.97 -18.13
C ARG A 81 -1.98 18.93 -16.68
N LEU A 82 -1.02 18.82 -15.75
CA LEU A 82 -1.31 18.96 -14.34
C LEU A 82 -1.57 20.43 -13.97
N GLN A 83 -2.36 20.62 -12.92
CA GLN A 83 -2.51 21.89 -12.24
C GLN A 83 -1.91 21.76 -10.84
N PRO A 84 -0.63 22.13 -10.63
CA PRO A 84 0.06 21.96 -9.34
C PRO A 84 -0.66 22.61 -8.16
N GLN A 85 -1.38 23.72 -8.41
CA GLN A 85 -2.15 24.43 -7.40
C GLN A 85 -3.26 23.57 -6.78
N ALA A 86 -3.77 22.57 -7.50
CA ALA A 86 -4.81 21.66 -7.01
C ALA A 86 -4.29 20.66 -5.94
N PHE A 87 -2.98 20.55 -5.76
CA PHE A 87 -2.35 19.67 -4.76
C PHE A 87 -1.98 20.40 -3.46
N GLY A 88 -2.25 21.70 -3.36
CA GLY A 88 -2.00 22.50 -2.17
C GLY A 88 -3.27 22.83 -1.38
N GLY A 89 -3.10 23.11 -0.10
CA GLY A 89 -4.16 23.70 0.75
C GLY A 89 -5.01 22.69 1.50
N TRP A 90 -4.82 21.39 1.26
CA TRP A 90 -5.54 20.31 1.93
C TRP A 90 -4.56 19.27 2.48
N ALA A 91 -4.92 18.71 3.64
CA ALA A 91 -4.21 17.56 4.18
C ALA A 91 -4.55 16.29 3.41
N VAL A 92 -3.64 15.32 3.40
CA VAL A 92 -3.84 13.99 2.81
C VAL A 92 -5.09 13.28 3.33
N ASP A 93 -5.46 13.50 4.58
CA ASP A 93 -6.63 12.88 5.17
C ASP A 93 -7.95 13.58 4.85
N GLY A 94 -7.90 14.74 4.18
CA GLY A 94 -9.03 15.56 3.75
C GLY A 94 -9.33 16.76 4.65
N ARG A 95 -8.56 16.96 5.73
CA ARG A 95 -8.74 18.11 6.63
C ARG A 95 -8.13 19.40 6.07
N GLU A 96 -8.62 20.52 6.60
CA GLU A 96 -7.94 21.80 6.45
C GLU A 96 -6.56 21.76 7.14
N LEU A 97 -5.57 22.37 6.51
CA LEU A 97 -4.18 22.33 6.98
C LEU A 97 -4.02 22.98 8.36
N ASP A 98 -4.82 23.99 8.66
CA ASP A 98 -4.76 24.73 9.90
C ASP A 98 -5.11 23.85 11.12
N THR A 99 -6.15 23.04 10.97
CA THR A 99 -6.64 22.05 11.94
C THR A 99 -5.62 20.92 12.10
N LEU A 100 -5.02 20.47 10.99
CA LEU A 100 -3.94 19.49 11.05
C LEU A 100 -2.74 20.05 11.83
N MET A 101 -2.28 21.27 11.49
CA MET A 101 -1.10 21.88 12.10
C MET A 101 -1.30 22.25 13.57
N TYR A 102 -2.53 22.55 14.01
CA TYR A 102 -2.85 22.73 15.43
C TYR A 102 -2.50 21.50 16.30
N SER A 103 -2.32 20.31 15.71
CA SER A 103 -1.81 19.12 16.40
C SER A 103 -0.47 19.37 17.13
N GLY A 104 0.37 20.29 16.65
CA GLY A 104 1.61 20.69 17.35
C GLY A 104 1.33 21.43 18.66
N VAL A 105 0.33 22.32 18.67
CA VAL A 105 -0.14 23.02 19.88
C VAL A 105 -0.73 22.03 20.87
N ALA A 106 -1.63 21.16 20.39
CA ALA A 106 -2.25 20.12 21.23
C ALA A 106 -1.21 19.18 21.86
N ALA A 107 -0.16 18.80 21.11
CA ALA A 107 0.93 17.99 21.63
C ALA A 107 1.76 18.72 22.70
N SER A 108 1.99 20.02 22.54
CA SER A 108 2.68 20.86 23.53
C SER A 108 1.87 20.97 24.82
N LYS A 109 0.56 21.27 24.72
CA LYS A 109 -0.37 21.29 25.86
C LYS A 109 -0.40 19.95 26.60
N THR A 110 -0.44 18.85 25.86
CA THR A 110 -0.41 17.50 26.43
C THR A 110 0.90 17.23 27.17
N ALA A 111 2.04 17.71 26.66
CA ALA A 111 3.33 17.57 27.33
C ALA A 111 3.39 18.39 28.63
N ILE A 112 2.89 19.63 28.64
CA ILE A 112 2.74 20.43 29.88
C ILE A 112 1.87 19.68 30.91
N GLY A 113 0.72 19.15 30.49
CA GLY A 113 -0.17 18.36 31.36
C GLY A 113 0.48 17.10 31.93
N ARG A 114 1.59 16.62 31.33
CA ARG A 114 2.40 15.51 31.81
C ARG A 114 3.59 15.93 32.67
N GLY A 115 3.69 17.22 33.05
CA GLY A 115 4.73 17.76 33.92
C GLY A 115 6.03 18.16 33.21
N TYR A 116 6.05 18.24 31.88
CA TYR A 116 7.22 18.74 31.16
C TYR A 116 7.33 20.26 31.30
N GLY A 117 8.55 20.78 31.35
CA GLY A 117 8.80 22.23 31.26
C GLY A 117 8.45 22.80 29.87
N LEU A 118 8.29 24.12 29.80
CA LEU A 118 7.85 24.84 28.59
C LEU A 118 8.67 24.49 27.34
N GLU A 119 10.00 24.61 27.44
CA GLU A 119 10.91 24.35 26.31
C GLU A 119 10.78 22.90 25.80
N ALA A 120 10.73 21.93 26.72
CA ALA A 120 10.57 20.53 26.38
C ALA A 120 9.20 20.25 25.73
N ALA A 121 8.14 20.92 26.20
CA ALA A 121 6.80 20.81 25.62
C ALA A 121 6.74 21.40 24.20
N LEU A 122 7.30 22.59 23.98
CA LEU A 122 7.41 23.19 22.65
C LEU A 122 8.26 22.36 21.69
N ALA A 123 9.32 21.69 22.19
CA ALA A 123 10.11 20.75 21.40
C ALA A 123 9.33 19.48 21.02
N VAL A 124 8.35 19.04 21.83
CA VAL A 124 7.41 17.96 21.44
C VAL A 124 6.49 18.44 20.32
N GLY A 125 5.87 19.61 20.46
CA GLY A 125 4.99 20.18 19.42
C GLY A 125 5.70 20.44 18.10
N GLY A 126 6.91 21.00 18.14
CA GLY A 126 7.73 21.25 16.96
C GLY A 126 8.06 19.96 16.19
N ARG A 127 8.37 18.86 16.89
CA ARG A 127 8.59 17.55 16.25
C ARG A 127 7.35 16.97 15.60
N VAL A 128 6.16 17.26 16.15
CA VAL A 128 4.88 16.89 15.52
C VAL A 128 4.68 17.69 14.24
N LEU A 129 4.96 19.00 14.24
CA LEU A 129 4.88 19.85 13.05
C LEU A 129 5.88 19.45 11.98
N ASP A 130 7.14 19.18 12.34
CA ASP A 130 8.15 18.69 11.40
C ASP A 130 7.65 17.44 10.65
N LYS A 131 7.03 16.52 11.38
CA LYS A 131 6.45 15.29 10.83
C LYS A 131 5.28 15.55 9.89
N ILE A 132 4.39 16.45 10.28
CA ILE A 132 3.24 16.85 9.46
C ILE A 132 3.75 17.47 8.16
N VAL A 133 4.55 18.52 8.26
CA VAL A 133 5.02 19.29 7.09
C VAL A 133 5.79 18.39 6.12
N PHE A 134 6.74 17.59 6.62
CA PHE A 134 7.47 16.66 5.77
C PHE A 134 6.54 15.68 5.04
N SER A 135 5.57 15.11 5.75
CA SER A 135 4.68 14.10 5.19
C SER A 135 3.72 14.67 4.15
N GLU A 136 3.14 15.84 4.42
CA GLU A 136 2.19 16.52 3.53
C GLU A 136 2.85 17.05 2.26
N VAL A 137 4.07 17.60 2.34
CA VAL A 137 4.83 18.04 1.15
C VAL A 137 5.19 16.84 0.28
N THR A 138 5.71 15.76 0.89
CA THR A 138 6.06 14.54 0.15
C THR A 138 4.81 13.89 -0.46
N ALA A 139 3.65 13.98 0.22
CA ALA A 139 2.33 13.61 -0.27
C ALA A 139 1.94 14.27 -1.58
N ALA A 140 1.93 15.60 -1.58
CA ALA A 140 1.59 16.37 -2.77
C ALA A 140 2.44 15.97 -3.98
N GLY A 141 3.76 15.85 -3.81
CA GLY A 141 4.67 15.44 -4.90
C GLY A 141 4.35 14.05 -5.47
N SER A 142 4.15 13.04 -4.62
CA SER A 142 3.87 11.68 -5.11
C SER A 142 2.49 11.52 -5.74
N TRP A 143 1.50 12.30 -5.27
CA TRP A 143 0.17 12.35 -5.89
C TRP A 143 0.22 13.07 -7.24
N ALA A 144 1.02 14.13 -7.35
CA ALA A 144 1.28 14.78 -8.63
C ALA A 144 1.97 13.83 -9.62
N ASP A 145 2.98 13.07 -9.19
CA ASP A 145 3.61 12.05 -10.03
C ASP A 145 2.57 11.01 -10.53
N GLN A 146 1.66 10.55 -9.67
CA GLN A 146 0.60 9.60 -10.04
C GLN A 146 -0.43 10.22 -11.00
N ALA A 147 -0.80 11.49 -10.79
CA ALA A 147 -1.68 12.21 -11.69
C ALA A 147 -1.01 12.43 -13.06
N ALA A 148 0.29 12.77 -13.08
CA ALA A 148 1.08 12.88 -14.30
C ALA A 148 1.12 11.56 -15.07
N MET A 149 1.15 10.43 -14.37
CA MET A 149 1.02 9.13 -15.02
C MET A 149 -0.37 8.90 -15.61
N THR A 150 -1.43 9.27 -14.87
CA THR A 150 -2.82 9.06 -15.27
C THR A 150 -3.16 9.79 -16.58
N VAL A 151 -2.58 10.96 -16.82
CA VAL A 151 -2.76 11.71 -18.07
C VAL A 151 -1.95 11.16 -19.25
N ARG A 152 -1.24 10.03 -19.10
CA ARG A 152 -0.42 9.39 -20.14
C ARG A 152 -0.92 7.97 -20.39
N PRO A 153 -1.77 7.73 -21.41
CA PRO A 153 -2.42 6.44 -21.63
C PRO A 153 -1.47 5.23 -21.75
N ASN A 154 -0.25 5.47 -22.24
CA ASN A 154 0.77 4.42 -22.40
C ASN A 154 1.46 4.02 -21.08
N LEU A 155 1.25 4.78 -19.99
CA LEU A 155 1.75 4.44 -18.67
C LEU A 155 0.72 3.64 -17.90
N THR A 156 0.93 2.33 -17.86
CA THR A 156 0.01 1.40 -17.19
C THR A 156 0.34 1.20 -15.70
N GLY A 157 1.47 1.75 -15.21
CA GLY A 157 1.88 1.59 -13.82
C GLY A 157 3.20 2.23 -13.45
N TYR A 158 3.75 1.77 -12.34
CA TYR A 158 5.02 2.24 -11.79
C TYR A 158 5.80 1.12 -11.12
N VAL A 159 7.12 1.27 -11.08
CA VAL A 159 8.00 0.41 -10.28
C VAL A 159 8.30 1.10 -8.96
N ARG A 160 8.09 0.42 -7.83
CA ARG A 160 8.49 0.97 -6.53
C ARG A 160 10.00 0.88 -6.37
N MET A 161 10.58 2.00 -5.95
CA MET A 161 12.01 2.16 -5.82
C MET A 161 12.33 2.64 -4.40
N VAL A 162 13.29 1.96 -3.77
CA VAL A 162 13.79 2.36 -2.46
C VAL A 162 14.95 3.33 -2.59
N SER A 163 15.03 4.24 -1.62
CA SER A 163 16.11 5.21 -1.48
C SER A 163 16.81 4.97 -0.13
N PRO A 164 18.01 5.54 0.10
CA PRO A 164 18.66 5.46 1.40
C PRO A 164 17.72 5.86 2.54
N GLY A 165 17.66 5.03 3.59
CA GLY A 165 16.73 5.18 4.71
C GLY A 165 15.33 4.60 4.47
N ALA A 166 15.14 3.75 3.44
CA ALA A 166 13.90 3.01 3.25
C ALA A 166 13.61 2.08 4.44
N CYS A 167 12.33 1.97 4.80
CA CYS A 167 11.87 1.03 5.82
C CYS A 167 11.78 -0.40 5.27
N LYS A 168 11.66 -1.38 6.17
CA LYS A 168 11.52 -2.80 5.82
C LYS A 168 10.29 -3.12 4.96
N ASP A 169 9.19 -2.38 5.13
CA ASP A 169 7.96 -2.63 4.38
C ASP A 169 8.14 -2.21 2.92
N CYS A 170 8.76 -1.06 2.68
CA CYS A 170 9.07 -0.61 1.33
C CYS A 170 10.21 -1.40 0.69
N LEU A 171 11.16 -1.91 1.50
CA LEU A 171 12.25 -2.75 1.03
C LEU A 171 11.73 -3.95 0.23
N ILE A 172 10.77 -4.69 0.77
CA ILE A 172 10.21 -5.87 0.09
C ILE A 172 9.26 -5.51 -1.06
N LEU A 173 8.98 -4.23 -1.29
CA LEU A 173 8.23 -3.77 -2.45
C LEU A 173 9.17 -3.20 -3.52
N ALA A 174 10.47 -3.09 -3.26
CA ALA A 174 11.45 -2.63 -4.23
C ALA A 174 11.41 -3.49 -5.49
N GLY A 175 11.35 -2.84 -6.65
CA GLY A 175 11.30 -3.49 -7.95
C GLY A 175 9.99 -4.15 -8.32
N LYS A 176 9.02 -4.19 -7.40
CA LYS A 176 7.67 -4.61 -7.75
C LYS A 176 7.02 -3.53 -8.62
N TRP A 177 6.44 -3.98 -9.73
CA TRP A 177 5.58 -3.14 -10.55
C TRP A 177 4.16 -3.14 -9.98
N PHE A 178 3.56 -1.96 -9.95
CA PHE A 178 2.23 -1.67 -9.45
C PHE A 178 1.44 -1.00 -10.57
N ARG A 179 0.14 -1.25 -10.63
CA ARG A 179 -0.72 -0.60 -11.62
C ARG A 179 -0.87 0.89 -11.31
N TRP A 180 -1.15 1.70 -12.32
CA TRP A 180 -1.30 3.15 -12.16
C TRP A 180 -2.39 3.53 -11.15
N ASN A 181 -3.43 2.69 -11.02
CA ASN A 181 -4.54 2.83 -10.08
C ASN A 181 -4.30 2.15 -8.72
N GLU A 182 -3.14 1.51 -8.52
CA GLU A 182 -2.74 0.98 -7.22
C GLU A 182 -2.05 2.08 -6.42
N GLY A 183 -2.70 2.53 -5.35
CA GLY A 183 -2.21 3.64 -4.53
C GLY A 183 -0.80 3.41 -3.98
N PHE A 184 -0.02 4.48 -3.87
CA PHE A 184 1.31 4.45 -3.28
C PHE A 184 1.24 4.49 -1.75
N GLU A 185 0.83 3.38 -1.13
CA GLU A 185 0.75 3.29 0.33
C GLU A 185 2.13 3.52 0.96
N ARG A 186 2.19 4.42 1.95
CA ARG A 186 3.41 4.74 2.70
C ARG A 186 3.09 5.24 4.10
N HIS A 187 4.06 5.09 4.99
CA HIS A 187 4.03 5.70 6.32
C HIS A 187 4.57 7.14 6.29
N PRO A 188 4.30 7.97 7.31
CA PRO A 188 4.96 9.26 7.49
C PRO A 188 6.48 9.13 7.46
N TRP A 189 7.20 10.10 6.90
CA TRP A 189 8.67 10.07 6.70
C TRP A 189 9.21 8.99 5.75
N CYS A 190 8.38 8.40 4.90
CA CYS A 190 8.86 7.45 3.91
C CYS A 190 9.64 8.16 2.79
N ASN A 191 10.87 7.69 2.53
CA ASN A 191 11.76 8.20 1.48
C ASN A 191 11.67 7.43 0.15
N CYS A 192 10.78 6.44 0.07
CA CYS A 192 10.62 5.61 -1.12
C CYS A 192 9.80 6.36 -2.18
N ARG A 193 10.03 6.01 -3.44
CA ARG A 193 9.41 6.64 -4.61
C ARG A 193 8.88 5.62 -5.59
N HIS A 194 8.19 6.09 -6.61
CA HIS A 194 7.78 5.29 -7.75
C HIS A 194 8.40 5.84 -9.04
N ILE A 195 8.81 4.93 -9.92
CA ILE A 195 9.29 5.25 -11.26
C ILE A 195 8.14 4.95 -12.22
N PRO A 196 7.58 5.95 -12.91
CA PRO A 196 6.62 5.75 -13.99
C PRO A 196 7.11 4.71 -14.99
N ALA A 197 6.34 3.65 -15.21
CA ALA A 197 6.74 2.53 -16.06
C ALA A 197 5.53 1.82 -16.70
N ALA A 198 5.56 1.68 -18.02
CA ALA A 198 4.58 0.91 -18.78
C ALA A 198 4.62 -0.61 -18.48
N GLU A 199 5.71 -1.10 -17.91
CA GLU A 199 5.87 -2.50 -17.50
C GLU A 199 6.93 -2.64 -16.39
N ALA A 200 7.15 -3.88 -15.94
CA ALA A 200 8.19 -4.17 -14.96
C ALA A 200 9.59 -3.88 -15.55
N LEU A 201 10.30 -2.93 -14.95
CA LEU A 201 11.71 -2.67 -15.25
C LEU A 201 12.60 -3.60 -14.42
N ASP A 202 13.56 -4.26 -15.07
CA ASP A 202 14.51 -5.17 -14.42
C ASP A 202 15.90 -4.51 -14.24
N GLY A 203 16.62 -4.92 -13.17
CA GLY A 203 18.08 -4.80 -13.10
C GLY A 203 18.67 -3.58 -12.38
N ASP A 204 18.07 -3.07 -11.30
CA ASP A 204 18.64 -1.92 -10.56
C ASP A 204 18.76 -2.13 -9.03
N TYR A 205 19.83 -1.62 -8.41
CA TYR A 205 20.13 -1.81 -6.98
C TYR A 205 19.02 -1.29 -6.04
N SER A 206 18.35 -0.21 -6.41
CA SER A 206 17.19 0.37 -5.69
C SER A 206 15.86 -0.33 -5.97
N THR A 207 15.88 -1.34 -6.84
CA THR A 207 14.76 -2.24 -7.15
C THR A 207 15.05 -3.67 -6.67
N ASP A 208 16.23 -3.91 -6.11
CA ASP A 208 16.63 -5.20 -5.55
C ASP A 208 16.77 -5.08 -4.03
N PRO A 209 15.86 -5.71 -3.27
CA PRO A 209 15.90 -5.69 -1.81
C PRO A 209 17.21 -6.21 -1.22
N TYR A 210 17.83 -7.22 -1.83
CA TYR A 210 19.06 -7.84 -1.32
C TYR A 210 20.28 -6.98 -1.57
N ALA A 211 20.35 -6.36 -2.76
CA ALA A 211 21.37 -5.37 -3.08
C ALA A 211 21.32 -4.18 -2.13
N TYR A 212 20.14 -3.60 -1.89
CA TYR A 212 19.99 -2.52 -0.91
C TYR A 212 20.40 -2.95 0.50
N PHE A 213 19.91 -4.10 0.98
CA PHE A 213 20.29 -4.63 2.29
C PHE A 213 21.81 -4.82 2.43
N SER A 214 22.46 -5.37 1.40
CA SER A 214 23.90 -5.65 1.40
C SER A 214 24.76 -4.39 1.29
N SER A 215 24.21 -3.27 0.79
CA SER A 215 24.89 -1.98 0.75
C SER A 215 24.98 -1.27 2.11
N LEU A 216 24.17 -1.71 3.08
CA LEU A 216 24.16 -1.16 4.44
C LEU A 216 25.23 -1.84 5.30
N ASP A 217 25.80 -1.10 6.24
CA ASP A 217 26.62 -1.70 7.29
C ASP A 217 25.78 -2.58 8.24
N HIS A 218 26.44 -3.39 9.07
CA HIS A 218 25.75 -4.33 9.96
C HIS A 218 24.80 -3.61 10.95
N ALA A 219 25.20 -2.44 11.46
CA ALA A 219 24.37 -1.68 12.40
C ALA A 219 23.09 -1.14 11.73
N ALA A 220 23.18 -0.67 10.49
CA ALA A 220 22.04 -0.20 9.71
C ALA A 220 21.13 -1.35 9.26
N GLN A 221 21.70 -2.51 8.90
CA GLN A 221 20.93 -3.72 8.64
C GLN A 221 20.13 -4.17 9.88
N ASP A 222 20.77 -4.17 11.05
CA ASP A 222 20.14 -4.53 12.32
C ASP A 222 19.07 -3.49 12.73
N LYS A 223 19.29 -2.20 12.45
CA LYS A 223 18.27 -1.16 12.64
C LYS A 223 17.07 -1.36 11.71
N LEU A 224 17.29 -1.85 10.49
CA LEU A 224 16.26 -2.04 9.47
C LEU A 224 15.36 -3.25 9.74
N LEU A 225 15.97 -4.40 10.05
CA LEU A 225 15.24 -5.68 10.22
C LEU A 225 15.23 -6.20 11.66
N GLY A 226 15.85 -5.50 12.61
CA GLY A 226 16.19 -6.07 13.92
C GLY A 226 17.38 -7.04 13.83
N PRO A 227 18.16 -7.24 14.90
CA PRO A 227 19.37 -8.07 14.87
C PRO A 227 19.13 -9.49 14.34
N VAL A 228 18.08 -10.16 14.81
CA VAL A 228 17.74 -11.52 14.38
C VAL A 228 17.27 -11.55 12.93
N GLY A 229 16.47 -10.57 12.51
CA GLY A 229 15.97 -10.50 11.13
C GLY A 229 17.11 -10.29 10.15
N ALA A 230 18.02 -9.36 10.47
CA ALA A 230 19.21 -9.10 9.69
C ALA A 230 20.13 -10.32 9.62
N GLN A 231 20.39 -10.98 10.75
CA GLN A 231 21.21 -12.19 10.77
C GLN A 231 20.59 -13.32 9.93
N THR A 232 19.27 -13.49 9.99
CA THR A 232 18.56 -14.48 9.17
C THR A 232 18.78 -14.25 7.68
N VAL A 233 18.76 -13.00 7.22
CA VAL A 233 19.02 -12.66 5.80
C VAL A 233 20.49 -12.87 5.45
N ARG A 234 21.44 -12.51 6.32
CA ARG A 234 22.88 -12.78 6.12
C ARG A 234 23.17 -14.28 5.98
N ASP A 235 22.43 -15.11 6.71
CA ASP A 235 22.52 -16.57 6.67
C ASP A 235 21.77 -17.23 5.50
N GLY A 236 21.29 -16.43 4.53
CA GLY A 236 20.65 -16.90 3.31
C GLY A 236 19.12 -17.00 3.39
N GLY A 237 18.52 -16.47 4.45
CA GLY A 237 17.07 -16.40 4.59
C GLY A 237 16.42 -15.46 3.57
N ASP A 238 15.22 -15.82 3.14
CA ASP A 238 14.41 -15.03 2.22
C ASP A 238 13.89 -13.76 2.93
N ILE A 239 14.36 -12.59 2.48
CA ILE A 239 14.00 -11.28 3.04
C ILE A 239 12.49 -11.02 3.01
N TYR A 240 11.78 -11.55 2.00
CA TYR A 240 10.33 -11.43 1.90
C TYR A 240 9.64 -12.21 3.02
N ARG A 241 10.15 -13.40 3.37
CA ARG A 241 9.63 -14.21 4.49
C ARG A 241 9.90 -13.53 5.82
N VAL A 242 11.14 -13.07 6.04
CA VAL A 242 11.56 -12.41 7.28
C VAL A 242 10.68 -11.19 7.56
N VAL A 243 10.53 -10.29 6.58
CA VAL A 243 9.72 -9.07 6.77
C VAL A 243 8.24 -9.41 6.94
N ASN A 244 7.67 -10.32 6.14
CA ASN A 244 6.25 -10.68 6.28
C ASN A 244 5.91 -11.29 7.65
N VAL A 245 6.81 -12.07 8.25
CA VAL A 245 6.63 -12.58 9.62
C VAL A 245 6.62 -11.44 10.64
N GLN A 246 7.51 -10.46 10.49
CA GLN A 246 7.56 -9.30 11.37
C GLN A 246 6.34 -8.39 11.23
N VAL A 247 5.88 -8.12 10.00
CA VAL A 247 4.71 -7.27 9.72
C VAL A 247 3.44 -7.89 10.30
N ARG A 248 3.34 -9.23 10.30
CA ARG A 248 2.21 -9.96 10.92
C ARG A 248 2.28 -10.00 12.46
N GLY A 249 3.28 -9.40 13.09
CA GLY A 249 3.47 -9.39 14.54
C GLY A 249 3.86 -10.75 15.14
N LEU A 250 4.14 -11.76 14.31
CA LEU A 250 4.35 -13.15 14.75
C LEU A 250 5.64 -13.35 15.57
N GLY A 251 6.49 -12.32 15.69
CA GLY A 251 7.79 -12.38 16.38
C GLY A 251 7.74 -12.74 17.87
N PHE A 252 6.57 -12.69 18.53
CA PHE A 252 6.40 -13.08 19.93
C PHE A 252 5.20 -14.06 20.09
N GLY A 253 5.48 -15.23 20.66
CA GLY A 253 4.70 -16.48 20.60
C GLY A 253 3.24 -16.49 21.08
N LYS A 254 2.60 -15.36 21.38
CA LYS A 254 1.15 -15.30 21.66
C LYS A 254 0.30 -15.14 20.38
N GLN A 255 0.82 -14.52 19.32
CA GLN A 255 0.02 -14.18 18.12
C GLN A 255 -0.06 -15.26 17.05
N ALA A 256 0.85 -16.25 17.05
CA ALA A 256 0.74 -17.42 16.17
C ALA A 256 -0.57 -18.20 16.35
N ARG A 257 -1.15 -18.16 17.57
CA ARG A 257 -2.45 -18.76 17.89
C ARG A 257 -3.64 -17.99 17.34
N ALA A 258 -3.52 -16.67 17.14
CA ALA A 258 -4.63 -15.81 16.71
C ALA A 258 -5.03 -16.04 15.24
N TYR A 259 -4.12 -16.56 14.41
CA TYR A 259 -4.33 -16.79 12.98
C TYR A 259 -4.39 -18.26 12.58
N GLY A 260 -4.48 -19.20 13.53
CA GLY A 260 -4.65 -20.63 13.25
C GLY A 260 -3.56 -21.24 12.35
N THR A 261 -2.38 -20.62 12.27
CA THR A 261 -1.29 -21.09 11.41
C THR A 261 -0.54 -22.20 12.14
N PRO A 262 -0.32 -23.38 11.54
CA PRO A 262 0.43 -24.46 12.18
C PRO A 262 1.84 -23.99 12.55
N MET A 263 2.37 -24.57 13.63
CA MET A 263 3.59 -24.25 14.38
C MET A 263 4.86 -24.05 13.53
N LYS A 264 4.95 -23.00 12.72
CA LYS A 264 6.23 -22.57 12.16
C LYS A 264 6.97 -21.73 13.19
N LEU A 265 8.19 -22.13 13.54
CA LEU A 265 9.03 -21.33 14.42
C LEU A 265 9.37 -20.01 13.72
N THR A 266 9.38 -18.90 14.45
CA THR A 266 9.91 -17.65 13.91
C THR A 266 11.44 -17.65 13.93
N PRO A 267 12.10 -16.78 13.13
CA PRO A 267 13.56 -16.67 13.23
C PRO A 267 13.99 -16.33 14.66
N GLN A 268 13.24 -15.49 15.38
CA GLN A 268 13.48 -15.20 16.80
C GLN A 268 13.46 -16.47 17.66
N GLN A 269 12.48 -17.36 17.48
CA GLN A 269 12.40 -18.62 18.22
C GLN A 269 13.50 -19.62 17.83
N ILE A 270 13.96 -19.58 16.57
CA ILE A 270 15.05 -20.44 16.09
C ILE A 270 16.39 -20.00 16.70
N TYR A 271 16.72 -18.72 16.61
CA TYR A 271 17.97 -18.18 17.18
C TYR A 271 17.99 -18.23 18.71
N ALA A 272 16.84 -18.09 19.38
CA ALA A 272 16.74 -18.18 20.85
C ALA A 272 17.13 -19.56 21.41
N GLN A 273 17.17 -20.61 20.58
CA GLN A 273 17.57 -21.95 21.03
C GLN A 273 19.09 -22.09 21.23
N GLY A 274 19.90 -21.10 20.83
CA GLY A 274 21.35 -21.12 21.04
C GLY A 274 22.07 -22.27 20.32
N LEU A 275 21.48 -22.79 19.24
CA LEU A 275 22.03 -23.92 18.49
C LEU A 275 23.30 -23.52 17.72
N PRO A 276 24.23 -24.48 17.48
CA PRO A 276 25.33 -24.26 16.56
C PRO A 276 24.84 -23.80 15.18
N ARG A 277 25.63 -22.96 14.50
CA ARG A 277 25.26 -22.34 13.21
C ARG A 277 24.68 -23.33 12.21
N GLU A 278 25.30 -24.49 12.03
CA GLU A 278 24.83 -25.52 11.09
C GLU A 278 23.40 -26.00 11.41
N LYS A 279 23.10 -26.28 12.68
CA LYS A 279 21.77 -26.69 13.12
C LYS A 279 20.75 -25.55 13.00
N THR A 280 21.17 -24.32 13.28
CA THR A 280 20.34 -23.12 13.07
C THR A 280 19.97 -22.96 11.59
N LEU A 281 20.93 -23.14 10.67
CA LEU A 281 20.68 -23.10 9.22
C LEU A 281 19.75 -24.23 8.78
N GLN A 282 19.93 -25.45 9.31
CA GLN A 282 19.05 -26.58 9.02
C GLN A 282 17.61 -26.29 9.47
N LEU A 283 17.44 -25.70 10.65
CA LEU A 283 16.12 -25.34 11.18
C LEU A 283 15.48 -24.19 10.38
N LEU A 284 16.26 -23.18 9.96
CA LEU A 284 15.77 -22.13 9.07
C LEU A 284 15.31 -22.68 7.70
N ARG A 285 15.96 -23.72 7.17
CA ARG A 285 15.53 -24.42 5.96
C ARG A 285 14.24 -25.21 6.18
N SER A 286 14.16 -26.02 7.24
CA SER A 286 12.96 -26.83 7.52
C SER A 286 11.73 -25.98 7.78
N GLU A 287 11.90 -24.82 8.40
CA GLU A 287 10.82 -23.86 8.66
C GLU A 287 10.44 -23.02 7.43
N GLY A 288 11.25 -23.07 6.36
CA GLY A 288 11.01 -22.40 5.09
C GLY A 288 11.38 -20.91 5.08
N TYR A 289 12.39 -20.52 5.87
CA TYR A 289 13.04 -19.21 5.76
C TYR A 289 14.17 -19.23 4.75
N ILE A 290 14.92 -20.32 4.64
CA ILE A 290 15.91 -20.52 3.57
C ILE A 290 15.27 -21.43 2.53
N THR A 291 14.87 -20.84 1.40
CA THR A 291 14.06 -21.51 0.37
C THR A 291 14.79 -21.73 -0.96
N GLY A 292 16.04 -21.28 -1.06
CA GLY A 292 16.84 -21.30 -2.28
C GLY A 292 17.70 -20.05 -2.42
N PRO A 293 18.24 -19.75 -3.61
CA PRO A 293 19.00 -18.53 -3.86
C PRO A 293 18.18 -17.28 -3.53
N GLN A 294 18.83 -16.27 -2.96
CA GLN A 294 18.22 -14.96 -2.75
C GLN A 294 18.09 -14.23 -4.09
N VAL A 295 16.86 -13.89 -4.48
CA VAL A 295 16.56 -13.23 -5.77
C VAL A 295 15.64 -12.04 -5.56
N ALA A 296 15.86 -10.96 -6.32
CA ALA A 296 15.16 -9.66 -6.22
C ALA A 296 13.64 -9.69 -6.44
N GLY A 297 13.03 -10.85 -6.69
CA GLY A 297 11.58 -11.06 -6.79
C GLY A 297 11.02 -12.09 -5.83
N GLY A 298 11.86 -12.68 -4.98
CA GLY A 298 11.55 -13.88 -4.22
C GLY A 298 11.71 -15.14 -5.07
N ASN A 299 12.20 -16.21 -4.46
CA ASN A 299 12.51 -17.47 -5.16
C ASN A 299 11.35 -18.49 -5.15
N ILE A 300 10.27 -18.20 -4.42
CA ILE A 300 9.12 -19.10 -4.28
C ILE A 300 8.09 -18.87 -5.39
N VAL A 301 7.72 -17.60 -5.61
CA VAL A 301 6.71 -17.19 -6.59
C VAL A 301 7.34 -16.41 -7.75
N GLY A 302 8.58 -15.93 -7.60
CA GLY A 302 9.23 -15.04 -8.56
C GLY A 302 8.69 -13.61 -8.50
N ARG A 303 9.31 -12.70 -9.29
CA ARG A 303 8.68 -11.40 -9.59
C ARG A 303 7.33 -11.70 -10.24
N TYR A 304 6.24 -11.14 -9.69
CA TYR A 304 4.97 -11.01 -10.42
C TYR A 304 5.23 -10.15 -11.67
N ARG A 305 5.76 -10.76 -12.73
CA ARG A 305 5.88 -10.13 -14.04
C ARG A 305 4.49 -10.19 -14.65
N GLU A 306 3.74 -9.10 -14.58
CA GLU A 306 2.66 -8.84 -15.53
C GLU A 306 3.26 -8.58 -16.93
N ARG A 307 4.11 -9.49 -17.45
CA ARG A 307 4.62 -9.39 -18.82
C ARG A 307 3.54 -9.90 -19.76
N PHE A 308 3.02 -9.01 -20.60
CA PHE A 308 2.01 -9.32 -21.61
C PHE A 308 2.61 -9.43 -23.02
N ASP A 309 3.91 -9.76 -23.16
CA ASP A 309 4.60 -9.89 -24.45
C ASP A 309 4.77 -11.34 -24.95
N GLY A 310 4.34 -12.33 -24.17
CA GLY A 310 4.49 -13.74 -24.53
C GLY A 310 3.56 -14.14 -25.69
N MET A 311 4.15 -14.63 -26.77
CA MET A 311 3.55 -15.10 -28.03
C MET A 311 2.47 -16.21 -27.90
N THR A 312 2.16 -16.65 -26.68
CA THR A 312 1.23 -17.77 -26.38
C THR A 312 -0.02 -17.38 -25.57
N SER A 313 -0.41 -16.11 -25.47
CA SER A 313 -1.53 -15.77 -24.57
C SER A 313 -2.45 -14.64 -25.01
N VAL A 314 -3.11 -14.82 -26.16
CA VAL A 314 -4.40 -14.15 -26.39
C VAL A 314 -5.34 -14.55 -25.25
N PRO A 315 -5.88 -13.59 -24.47
CA PRO A 315 -6.83 -13.92 -23.42
C PRO A 315 -8.03 -14.67 -23.99
N ARG A 316 -8.38 -15.83 -23.44
CA ARG A 316 -9.61 -16.53 -23.84
C ARG A 316 -10.81 -15.61 -23.59
N ALA A 317 -11.68 -15.44 -24.57
CA ALA A 317 -12.89 -14.62 -24.44
C ALA A 317 -13.68 -15.02 -23.18
N GLY A 318 -14.12 -14.03 -22.39
CA GLY A 318 -14.79 -14.24 -21.11
C GLY A 318 -13.89 -14.61 -19.92
N SER A 319 -12.60 -14.90 -20.12
CA SER A 319 -11.67 -15.12 -19.00
C SER A 319 -11.47 -13.86 -18.16
N ALA A 320 -11.07 -14.02 -16.89
CA ALA A 320 -10.68 -12.88 -16.04
C ALA A 320 -9.60 -12.02 -16.71
N ARG A 321 -8.73 -12.64 -17.52
CA ARG A 321 -7.69 -11.95 -18.29
C ARG A 321 -8.27 -11.12 -19.45
N ALA A 322 -9.28 -11.62 -20.15
CA ALA A 322 -9.96 -10.89 -21.23
C ALA A 322 -10.74 -9.69 -20.69
N ARG A 323 -11.49 -9.86 -19.59
CA ARG A 323 -12.25 -8.76 -18.98
C ARG A 323 -11.36 -7.65 -18.44
N VAL A 324 -10.18 -8.00 -17.91
CA VAL A 324 -9.14 -7.02 -17.55
C VAL A 324 -8.59 -6.30 -18.79
N TYR A 325 -8.44 -6.99 -19.93
CA TYR A 325 -8.00 -6.38 -21.18
C TYR A 325 -9.07 -5.42 -21.74
N ASP A 326 -10.33 -5.83 -21.79
CA ASP A 326 -11.44 -5.03 -22.29
C ASP A 326 -11.67 -3.77 -21.44
N ALA A 327 -11.61 -3.91 -20.12
CA ALA A 327 -11.70 -2.77 -19.20
C ALA A 327 -10.53 -1.77 -19.37
N ARG A 328 -9.34 -2.25 -19.74
CA ARG A 328 -8.17 -1.41 -20.04
C ARG A 328 -8.33 -0.68 -21.38
N ALA A 329 -8.80 -1.38 -22.41
CA ALA A 329 -8.98 -0.81 -23.74
C ALA A 329 -10.09 0.24 -23.78
N THR A 330 -11.17 0.03 -23.02
CA THR A 330 -12.36 0.89 -23.03
C THR A 330 -12.37 1.94 -21.91
N GLY A 331 -11.56 1.75 -20.87
CA GLY A 331 -11.61 2.59 -19.65
C GLY A 331 -12.86 2.35 -18.78
N VAL A 332 -13.75 1.44 -19.18
CA VAL A 332 -15.00 1.12 -18.47
C VAL A 332 -14.79 -0.13 -17.61
N ARG A 333 -15.12 -0.02 -16.31
CA ARG A 333 -15.03 -1.15 -15.36
C ARG A 333 -16.41 -1.49 -14.83
N ASP A 334 -16.72 -2.78 -14.76
CA ASP A 334 -17.85 -3.28 -14.00
C ASP A 334 -17.46 -3.34 -12.50
N PRO A 335 -18.10 -2.55 -11.62
CA PRO A 335 -17.78 -2.55 -10.19
C PRO A 335 -18.03 -3.89 -9.52
N LEU A 336 -18.83 -4.79 -10.11
CA LEU A 336 -19.08 -6.14 -9.59
C LEU A 336 -18.17 -7.22 -10.20
N ASP A 337 -17.31 -6.88 -11.17
CA ASP A 337 -16.33 -7.83 -11.70
C ASP A 337 -15.06 -7.84 -10.85
N ARG A 338 -14.97 -8.85 -9.98
CA ARG A 338 -13.81 -9.09 -9.11
C ARG A 338 -12.46 -9.06 -9.84
N ALA A 339 -12.41 -9.45 -11.12
CA ALA A 339 -11.17 -9.45 -11.90
C ALA A 339 -10.61 -8.03 -12.10
N THR A 340 -11.47 -7.02 -12.20
CA THR A 340 -11.10 -5.62 -12.50
C THR A 340 -11.07 -4.70 -11.27
N MET A 341 -11.55 -5.20 -10.11
CA MET A 341 -11.52 -4.50 -8.83
C MET A 341 -10.09 -4.24 -8.31
N THR A 342 -9.93 -3.10 -7.63
CA THR A 342 -8.78 -2.77 -6.78
C THR A 342 -8.71 -3.66 -5.54
N ALA A 343 -7.58 -3.64 -4.83
CA ALA A 343 -7.42 -4.43 -3.60
C ALA A 343 -8.40 -4.02 -2.50
N GLN A 344 -8.75 -2.72 -2.40
CA GLN A 344 -9.71 -2.25 -1.41
C GLN A 344 -11.15 -2.66 -1.76
N GLU A 345 -11.54 -2.51 -3.03
CA GLU A 345 -12.84 -2.96 -3.56
C GLU A 345 -13.04 -4.46 -3.32
N ARG A 346 -12.02 -5.28 -3.61
CA ARG A 346 -12.05 -6.73 -3.35
C ARG A 346 -12.25 -7.07 -1.89
N ARG A 347 -11.62 -6.34 -0.96
CA ARG A 347 -11.78 -6.63 0.48
C ARG A 347 -13.22 -6.41 0.96
N LEU A 348 -13.86 -5.33 0.51
CA LEU A 348 -15.26 -5.07 0.83
C LEU A 348 -16.18 -6.09 0.14
N PHE A 349 -15.96 -6.32 -1.15
CA PHE A 349 -16.72 -7.26 -1.95
C PHE A 349 -16.64 -8.70 -1.39
N ASP A 350 -15.44 -9.19 -1.08
CA ASP A 350 -15.23 -10.54 -0.54
C ASP A 350 -15.89 -10.70 0.84
N ALA A 351 -15.77 -9.68 1.70
CA ALA A 351 -16.41 -9.70 3.03
C ALA A 351 -17.93 -9.75 2.92
N GLN A 352 -18.51 -8.94 2.02
CA GLN A 352 -19.94 -8.91 1.77
C GLN A 352 -20.43 -10.21 1.15
N TYR A 353 -19.71 -10.75 0.17
CA TYR A 353 -20.02 -12.04 -0.45
C TYR A 353 -20.06 -13.16 0.60
N GLN A 354 -19.05 -13.24 1.47
CA GLN A 354 -18.99 -14.25 2.52
C GLN A 354 -20.17 -14.14 3.49
N LEU A 355 -20.54 -12.92 3.91
CA LEU A 355 -21.68 -12.69 4.78
C LEU A 355 -23.00 -13.10 4.13
N SER A 356 -23.26 -12.63 2.90
CA SER A 356 -24.48 -12.97 2.17
C SER A 356 -24.59 -14.47 1.89
N TYR A 357 -23.48 -15.10 1.52
CA TYR A 357 -23.42 -16.55 1.28
C TYR A 357 -23.74 -17.34 2.56
N ALA A 358 -23.10 -16.98 3.68
CA ALA A 358 -23.31 -17.61 4.98
C ALA A 358 -24.76 -17.47 5.46
N ARG A 359 -25.39 -16.30 5.25
CA ARG A 359 -26.79 -16.05 5.60
C ARG A 359 -27.76 -16.86 4.75
N LYS A 360 -27.53 -16.91 3.42
CA LYS A 360 -28.43 -17.59 2.47
C LYS A 360 -28.38 -19.11 2.62
N TYR A 361 -27.19 -19.67 2.80
CA TYR A 361 -26.98 -21.11 2.72
C TYR A 361 -26.71 -21.80 4.07
N GLY A 362 -26.38 -21.04 5.13
CA GLY A 362 -26.11 -21.59 6.46
C GLY A 362 -24.73 -22.25 6.62
N TYR A 363 -23.85 -22.14 5.62
CA TYR A 363 -22.47 -22.61 5.67
C TYR A 363 -21.49 -21.60 5.06
N MET A 364 -20.24 -21.69 5.48
CA MET A 364 -19.17 -20.81 5.00
C MET A 364 -18.77 -21.19 3.57
N PRO A 365 -18.60 -20.20 2.67
CA PRO A 365 -18.10 -20.48 1.34
C PRO A 365 -16.63 -20.95 1.42
N ARG A 366 -16.28 -21.98 0.64
CA ARG A 366 -14.89 -22.47 0.54
C ARG A 366 -13.99 -21.52 -0.25
N SER A 367 -14.58 -20.82 -1.23
CA SER A 367 -13.90 -19.83 -2.06
C SER A 367 -14.86 -18.69 -2.44
N ILE A 368 -14.34 -17.61 -3.01
CA ILE A 368 -15.18 -16.51 -3.51
C ILE A 368 -15.65 -16.88 -4.93
N GLY A 369 -16.95 -17.16 -5.07
CA GLY A 369 -17.55 -17.68 -6.29
C GLY A 369 -17.49 -19.21 -6.39
N GLN A 370 -18.28 -19.78 -7.31
CA GLN A 370 -18.21 -21.22 -7.60
C GLN A 370 -16.93 -21.54 -8.38
N ASN A 371 -16.17 -22.53 -7.91
CA ASN A 371 -15.10 -23.14 -8.69
C ASN A 371 -15.52 -24.56 -9.14
N SER A 372 -14.73 -25.17 -10.02
CA SER A 372 -15.00 -26.53 -10.52
C SER A 372 -15.09 -27.56 -9.40
N ALA A 373 -14.32 -27.43 -8.32
CA ALA A 373 -14.40 -28.35 -7.18
C ALA A 373 -15.73 -28.20 -6.41
N ASP A 374 -16.32 -27.01 -6.35
CA ASP A 374 -17.61 -26.76 -5.69
C ASP A 374 -18.79 -27.37 -6.46
N VAL A 375 -18.69 -27.42 -7.81
CA VAL A 375 -19.69 -28.06 -8.69
C VAL A 375 -19.68 -29.59 -8.54
N TYR A 376 -18.50 -30.20 -8.41
CA TYR A 376 -18.36 -31.66 -8.35
C TYR A 376 -18.44 -32.27 -6.94
N SER A 377 -18.09 -31.52 -5.89
CA SER A 377 -18.05 -32.04 -4.52
C SER A 377 -19.28 -31.71 -3.66
N GLY A 378 -20.24 -30.95 -4.20
CA GLY A 378 -21.38 -30.44 -3.47
C GLY A 378 -21.00 -29.27 -2.53
N LEU A 379 -21.96 -28.38 -2.29
CA LEU A 379 -21.80 -27.20 -1.44
C LEU A 379 -21.81 -27.59 0.06
N VAL A 380 -20.76 -28.27 0.53
CA VAL A 380 -20.63 -28.61 1.96
C VAL A 380 -19.51 -27.79 2.58
N GLY A 381 -19.82 -26.54 2.91
CA GLY A 381 -18.96 -25.68 3.72
C GLY A 381 -19.04 -26.03 5.22
N LYS A 382 -18.18 -25.43 6.04
CA LYS A 382 -18.31 -25.49 7.51
C LYS A 382 -19.65 -24.82 7.88
N THR A 383 -20.49 -25.50 8.67
CA THR A 383 -21.73 -24.91 9.21
C THR A 383 -21.42 -23.61 9.94
N VAL A 384 -22.20 -22.58 9.64
CA VAL A 384 -21.99 -21.24 10.20
C VAL A 384 -22.54 -21.19 11.63
N THR A 385 -21.73 -20.71 12.56
CA THR A 385 -22.18 -20.40 13.93
C THR A 385 -22.60 -18.93 14.05
N ARG A 386 -23.31 -18.56 15.14
CA ARG A 386 -23.65 -17.16 15.39
C ARG A 386 -22.41 -16.26 15.50
N ALA A 387 -21.38 -16.72 16.22
CA ALA A 387 -20.11 -16.01 16.34
C ALA A 387 -19.38 -15.87 14.99
N ASP A 388 -19.59 -16.80 14.05
CA ASP A 388 -19.06 -16.68 12.70
C ASP A 388 -19.76 -15.55 11.90
N LEU A 389 -21.08 -15.43 12.02
CA LEU A 389 -21.84 -14.33 11.41
C LEU A 389 -21.43 -12.96 11.98
N ASP A 390 -21.34 -12.85 13.30
CA ASP A 390 -20.95 -11.59 13.96
C ASP A 390 -19.54 -11.15 13.49
N ARG A 391 -18.61 -12.10 13.26
CA ARG A 391 -17.28 -11.81 12.71
C ARG A 391 -17.32 -11.32 11.26
N LEU A 392 -18.19 -11.88 10.43
CA LEU A 392 -18.37 -11.46 9.04
C LEU A 392 -19.03 -10.08 8.95
N GLU A 393 -20.06 -9.81 9.75
CA GLU A 393 -20.68 -8.49 9.87
C GLU A 393 -19.64 -7.43 10.28
N ALA A 394 -18.87 -7.72 11.32
CA ALA A 394 -17.79 -6.82 11.75
C ALA A 394 -16.72 -6.63 10.65
N ALA A 395 -16.48 -7.61 9.79
CA ALA A 395 -15.56 -7.48 8.66
C ALA A 395 -16.08 -6.51 7.61
N VAL A 396 -17.37 -6.57 7.27
CA VAL A 396 -18.03 -5.63 6.36
C VAL A 396 -18.00 -4.22 6.97
N SER A 397 -18.42 -4.05 8.22
CA SER A 397 -18.41 -2.74 8.89
C SER A 397 -17.01 -2.13 8.95
N ARG A 398 -15.97 -2.93 9.19
CA ARG A 398 -14.57 -2.47 9.16
C ARG A 398 -14.10 -2.01 7.78
N GLN A 399 -14.63 -2.57 6.70
CA GLN A 399 -14.30 -2.09 5.35
C GLN A 399 -15.10 -0.83 5.01
N LEU A 400 -16.37 -0.76 5.40
CA LEU A 400 -17.22 0.42 5.20
C LEU A 400 -16.67 1.65 5.94
N SER A 401 -16.16 1.50 7.16
CA SER A 401 -15.56 2.62 7.90
C SER A 401 -14.30 3.21 7.24
N ARG A 402 -13.75 2.54 6.22
CA ARG A 402 -12.60 3.01 5.43
C ARG A 402 -13.00 3.65 4.10
N VAL A 403 -14.30 3.70 3.79
CA VAL A 403 -14.83 4.36 2.59
C VAL A 403 -15.07 5.83 2.92
N LYS A 404 -14.33 6.71 2.25
CA LYS A 404 -14.50 8.16 2.40
C LYS A 404 -15.49 8.72 1.37
N PRO A 405 -16.11 9.88 1.61
CA PRO A 405 -17.05 10.51 0.66
C PRO A 405 -16.46 10.75 -0.74
N ASP A 406 -15.18 11.03 -0.84
CA ASP A 406 -14.45 11.31 -2.08
C ASP A 406 -13.97 10.04 -2.82
N HIS A 407 -14.08 8.85 -2.22
CA HIS A 407 -13.70 7.58 -2.85
C HIS A 407 -14.74 7.12 -3.90
N LYS A 408 -14.78 7.79 -5.06
CA LYS A 408 -15.79 7.56 -6.12
C LYS A 408 -15.99 6.08 -6.46
N SER A 409 -14.92 5.32 -6.69
CA SER A 409 -15.06 3.90 -7.08
C SER A 409 -15.55 3.00 -5.95
N MET A 410 -15.14 3.26 -4.71
CA MET A 410 -15.68 2.56 -3.53
C MET A 410 -17.14 2.91 -3.28
N ASN A 411 -17.53 4.17 -3.47
CA ASN A 411 -18.92 4.59 -3.35
C ASN A 411 -19.80 3.93 -4.41
N VAL A 412 -19.33 3.86 -5.66
CA VAL A 412 -20.01 3.09 -6.72
C VAL A 412 -20.15 1.62 -6.34
N LEU A 413 -19.12 1.00 -5.77
CA LEU A 413 -19.19 -0.38 -5.28
C LEU A 413 -20.17 -0.54 -4.11
N VAL A 414 -20.15 0.36 -3.13
CA VAL A 414 -21.07 0.38 -1.97
C VAL A 414 -22.52 0.49 -2.45
N ASP A 415 -22.78 1.37 -3.41
CA ASP A 415 -24.09 1.52 -4.06
C ASP A 415 -24.47 0.25 -4.82
N SER A 416 -23.54 -0.31 -5.61
CA SER A 416 -23.75 -1.55 -6.38
C SER A 416 -23.97 -2.79 -5.49
N LEU A 417 -23.45 -2.76 -4.26
CA LEU A 417 -23.63 -3.81 -3.25
C LEU A 417 -24.86 -3.58 -2.36
N GLY A 418 -25.61 -2.48 -2.55
CA GLY A 418 -26.80 -2.16 -1.76
C GLY A 418 -26.48 -1.87 -0.29
N LEU A 419 -25.29 -1.32 -0.02
CA LEU A 419 -24.81 -1.07 1.34
C LEU A 419 -25.10 0.35 1.84
N ARG A 420 -25.99 1.10 1.16
CA ARG A 420 -26.51 2.41 1.62
C ARG A 420 -27.95 2.29 2.11
N GLY A 421 -28.24 2.79 3.31
CA GLY A 421 -29.58 2.88 3.90
C GLY A 421 -29.93 1.76 4.90
N ASP A 422 -31.10 1.89 5.54
CA ASP A 422 -31.54 1.03 6.66
C ASP A 422 -32.14 -0.33 6.21
N ALA A 423 -32.38 -0.51 4.91
CA ALA A 423 -32.90 -1.74 4.32
C ALA A 423 -31.81 -2.43 3.50
N PHE A 424 -31.04 -3.30 4.15
CA PHE A 424 -30.04 -4.16 3.52
C PHE A 424 -30.70 -5.22 2.62
N ASP A 425 -31.07 -4.88 1.37
CA ASP A 425 -31.50 -5.88 0.38
C ASP A 425 -30.30 -6.63 -0.23
N THR A 426 -29.64 -7.38 0.65
CA THR A 426 -28.41 -8.11 0.34
C THR A 426 -28.66 -9.41 -0.44
N GLU A 427 -29.92 -9.86 -0.51
CA GLU A 427 -30.30 -11.12 -1.15
C GLU A 427 -30.45 -10.97 -2.67
N GLN A 428 -31.10 -9.90 -3.14
CA GLN A 428 -31.24 -9.61 -4.57
C GLN A 428 -29.89 -9.41 -5.25
N ILE A 429 -28.98 -8.68 -4.59
CA ILE A 429 -27.64 -8.38 -5.11
C ILE A 429 -26.72 -9.59 -5.04
N PHE A 430 -26.83 -10.42 -4.00
CA PHE A 430 -26.12 -11.69 -3.93
C PHE A 430 -26.45 -12.59 -5.12
N ASN A 431 -27.73 -12.67 -5.50
CA ASN A 431 -28.15 -13.45 -6.67
C ASN A 431 -27.57 -12.90 -7.98
N VAL A 432 -27.48 -11.57 -8.13
CA VAL A 432 -26.83 -10.94 -9.30
C VAL A 432 -25.33 -11.25 -9.34
N VAL A 433 -24.64 -11.17 -8.20
CA VAL A 433 -23.21 -11.47 -8.10
C VAL A 433 -22.94 -12.96 -8.37
N GLU A 434 -23.75 -13.85 -7.80
CA GLU A 434 -23.65 -15.30 -8.02
C GLU A 434 -23.93 -15.67 -9.47
N GLN A 435 -25.00 -15.14 -10.08
CA GLN A 435 -25.31 -15.34 -11.50
C GLN A 435 -24.20 -14.82 -12.42
N ARG A 436 -23.61 -13.67 -12.11
CA ARG A 436 -22.47 -13.13 -12.87
C ARG A 436 -21.21 -13.96 -12.70
N MET A 437 -20.92 -14.45 -11.50
CA MET A 437 -19.79 -15.35 -11.28
C MET A 437 -19.96 -16.68 -12.04
N ASN A 438 -21.18 -17.23 -12.03
CA ASN A 438 -21.50 -18.47 -12.72
C ASN A 438 -21.46 -18.30 -14.26
N THR A 439 -22.08 -17.26 -14.81
CA THR A 439 -22.03 -16.98 -16.26
C THR A 439 -20.60 -16.72 -16.76
N ASN A 440 -19.77 -16.04 -15.98
CA ASN A 440 -18.35 -15.86 -16.26
C ASN A 440 -17.54 -17.17 -16.18
N PHE A 441 -17.93 -18.10 -15.32
CA PHE A 441 -17.31 -19.42 -15.21
C PHE A 441 -17.68 -20.34 -16.39
N TYR A 442 -18.96 -20.38 -16.79
CA TYR A 442 -19.43 -21.19 -17.91
C TYR A 442 -18.95 -20.68 -19.28
N SER A 443 -18.84 -19.36 -19.45
CA SER A 443 -18.25 -18.76 -20.66
C SER A 443 -16.74 -19.04 -20.76
N ALA A 444 -16.00 -19.02 -19.65
CA ALA A 444 -14.56 -19.29 -19.62
C ALA A 444 -14.20 -20.78 -19.80
N THR A 445 -15.08 -21.71 -19.44
CA THR A 445 -14.86 -23.16 -19.58
C THR A 445 -15.21 -23.67 -20.98
N GLY A 446 -16.12 -22.99 -21.69
CA GLY A 446 -16.59 -23.37 -23.02
C GLY A 446 -17.49 -24.60 -22.95
N THR A 447 -18.69 -24.46 -23.50
CA THR A 447 -19.60 -25.54 -23.93
C THR A 447 -19.02 -26.95 -23.82
N ARG A 448 -19.18 -27.59 -22.66
CA ARG A 448 -19.34 -29.04 -22.60
C ARG A 448 -20.78 -29.31 -22.23
N ARG A 449 -21.61 -29.40 -23.28
CA ARG A 449 -22.82 -30.23 -23.27
C ARG A 449 -22.47 -31.57 -22.62
N ARG A 450 -23.22 -31.95 -21.59
CA ARG A 450 -24.06 -33.15 -21.64
C ARG A 450 -25.41 -32.80 -21.06
#